data_AF-A0A540WL97-F1
#
_entry.id   AF-A0A540WL97-F1
#
_cell.length_a   1.000
_cell.length_b   1.000
_cell.length_c   1.000
_cell.angle_alpha   90.00
_cell.angle_beta   90.00
_cell.angle_gamma   90.00
#
_symmetry.space_group_name_H-M   'P 1'
#
loop_
_entity.id
_entity.type
_entity.pdbx_description
1 polymer ?
#
loop_
_entity_poly.entity_id
_entity_poly.type
_entity_poly.pdbx_seq_one_letter_code
_entity_poly.pdbx_strand_id
1 'polypeptide(L)'
;MGQLLLDSGLATLAVKPLQEAFSRTPSSHTGHALVLALLEAGRTPELTALLSGPRAANLSDETLETISVRAGADGALTDRVTALRRAATPKLDEQG
;
A
#
# COMPACT_ATOMS: atom_id res chain seq x y z
N MET A 1 3.34 -6.97 26.34
CA MET A 1 2.88 -7.86 25.24
C MET A 1 1.41 -7.65 24.85
N GLY A 2 0.52 -7.14 25.72
CA GLY A 2 -0.91 -6.97 25.38
C GLY A 2 -1.24 -5.83 24.38
N GLN A 3 -0.49 -4.72 24.39
CA GLN A 3 -0.76 -3.56 23.54
C GLN A 3 -0.58 -3.88 22.04
N LEU A 4 0.56 -4.48 21.67
CA LEU A 4 0.88 -4.84 20.29
C LEU A 4 -0.12 -5.84 19.68
N LEU A 5 -0.65 -6.76 20.49
CA LEU A 5 -1.69 -7.69 20.03
C LEU A 5 -3.03 -6.98 19.81
N LEU A 6 -3.34 -5.96 20.61
CA LEU A 6 -4.55 -5.16 20.45
C LEU A 6 -4.47 -4.30 19.19
N ASP A 7 -3.32 -3.65 18.98
CA ASP A 7 -3.07 -2.78 17.81
C ASP A 7 -3.11 -3.59 16.50
N SER A 8 -2.46 -4.76 16.44
CA SER A 8 -2.57 -5.66 15.27
C SER A 8 -3.98 -6.24 15.09
N GLY A 9 -4.71 -6.47 16.19
CA GLY A 9 -6.10 -6.91 16.16
C GLY A 9 -7.03 -5.86 15.54
N LEU A 10 -6.88 -4.60 15.95
CA LEU A 10 -7.63 -3.47 15.39
C LEU A 10 -7.29 -3.23 13.92
N ALA A 11 -6.01 -3.31 13.55
CA ALA A 11 -5.58 -3.23 12.15
C ALA A 11 -6.27 -4.31 11.30
N THR A 12 -6.28 -5.56 11.78
CA THR A 12 -6.94 -6.68 11.08
C THR A 12 -8.43 -6.46 10.89
N LEU A 13 -9.12 -5.87 11.88
CA LEU A 13 -10.54 -5.53 11.78
C LEU A 13 -10.80 -4.37 10.81
N ALA A 14 -9.87 -3.41 10.72
CA ALA A 14 -9.96 -2.26 9.83
C ALA A 14 -9.70 -2.60 8.35
N VAL A 15 -8.99 -3.68 8.04
CA VAL A 15 -8.63 -4.06 6.66
C VAL A 15 -9.88 -4.17 5.76
N LYS A 16 -10.90 -4.94 6.14
CA LYS A 16 -12.11 -5.12 5.31
C LYS A 16 -12.86 -3.81 5.02
N PRO A 17 -13.24 -3.00 6.03
CA PRO A 17 -13.93 -1.74 5.75
C PRO A 17 -13.07 -0.76 4.95
N LEU A 18 -11.75 -0.74 5.16
CA LEU A 18 -10.84 0.09 4.34
C LEU A 18 -10.73 -0.40 2.90
N GLN A 19 -10.70 -1.72 2.68
CA GLN A 19 -10.75 -2.31 1.32
C GLN A 19 -12.05 -1.94 0.61
N GLU A 20 -13.19 -2.03 1.29
CA GLU A 20 -14.48 -1.63 0.72
C GLU A 20 -14.53 -0.13 0.42
N ALA A 21 -14.08 0.72 1.35
CA ALA A 21 -14.03 2.16 1.17
C ALA A 21 -13.13 2.54 -0.02
N PHE A 22 -11.93 1.98 -0.10
CA PHE A 22 -11.00 2.20 -1.21
C PHE A 22 -11.52 1.64 -2.53
N SER A 23 -12.32 0.57 -2.48
CA SER A 23 -12.96 -0.02 -3.65
C SER A 23 -14.04 0.88 -4.24
N ARG A 24 -14.82 1.55 -3.37
CA ARG A 24 -15.92 2.46 -3.76
C ARG A 24 -15.41 3.82 -4.18
N THR A 25 -14.50 4.39 -3.41
CA THR A 25 -13.94 5.73 -3.62
C THR A 25 -12.43 5.66 -3.45
N PRO A 26 -11.69 5.24 -4.50
CA PRO A 26 -10.24 5.18 -4.42
C PRO A 26 -9.69 6.59 -4.22
N SER A 27 -8.95 6.78 -3.13
CA SER A 27 -8.30 8.04 -2.80
C SER A 27 -6.94 7.77 -2.15
N SER A 28 -6.01 8.71 -2.29
CA SER A 28 -4.68 8.61 -1.68
C SER A 28 -4.77 8.39 -0.16
N HIS A 29 -5.65 9.13 0.52
CA HIS A 29 -5.83 9.01 1.97
C HIS A 29 -6.36 7.63 2.39
N THR A 30 -7.42 7.13 1.74
CA THR A 30 -7.98 5.80 2.06
C THR A 30 -7.01 4.69 1.67
N GLY A 31 -6.27 4.85 0.58
CA GLY A 31 -5.22 3.92 0.15
C GLY A 31 -4.08 3.84 1.16
N HIS A 32 -3.63 4.99 1.69
CA HIS A 32 -2.61 5.05 2.74
C HIS A 32 -3.06 4.32 4.01
N ALA A 33 -4.27 4.60 4.50
CA ALA A 33 -4.82 3.94 5.68
C ALA A 33 -4.95 2.42 5.49
N LEU A 34 -5.39 1.97 4.31
CA LEU A 34 -5.47 0.55 3.97
C LEU A 34 -4.09 -0.12 3.99
N VAL A 35 -3.09 0.53 3.38
CA VAL A 35 -1.71 0.03 3.35
C VAL A 35 -1.13 -0.12 4.74
N LEU A 36 -1.32 0.87 5.62
CA LEU A 36 -0.88 0.79 7.02
C LEU A 36 -1.54 -0.39 7.74
N ALA A 37 -2.86 -0.54 7.61
CA ALA A 37 -3.58 -1.64 8.24
C ALA A 37 -3.10 -3.02 7.72
N LEU A 38 -2.80 -3.13 6.42
CA LEU A 38 -2.26 -4.36 5.82
C LEU A 38 -0.85 -4.69 6.34
N LEU A 39 0.01 -3.68 6.47
CA LEU A 39 1.37 -3.84 7.01
C LEU A 39 1.32 -4.25 8.50
N GLU A 40 0.50 -3.58 9.30
CA GLU A 40 0.35 -3.86 10.74
C GLU A 40 -0.32 -5.20 11.04
N ALA A 41 -1.21 -5.66 10.16
CA ALA A 41 -1.80 -6.98 10.21
C ALA A 41 -0.92 -8.09 9.59
N GLY A 42 0.25 -7.76 9.02
CA GLY A 42 1.14 -8.72 8.36
C GLY A 42 0.53 -9.38 7.12
N ARG A 43 -0.40 -8.71 6.44
CA ARG A 43 -1.17 -9.24 5.30
C ARG A 43 -0.49 -8.97 3.97
N THR A 44 0.74 -9.48 3.84
CA THR A 44 1.57 -9.35 2.63
C THR A 44 0.87 -9.77 1.33
N PRO A 45 0.11 -10.88 1.26
CA PRO A 45 -0.57 -11.28 0.02
C PRO A 45 -1.60 -10.24 -0.48
N GLU A 46 -2.32 -9.61 0.45
CA GLU A 46 -3.34 -8.61 0.15
C GLU A 46 -2.69 -7.28 -0.27
N LEU A 47 -1.57 -6.92 0.35
CA LEU A 47 -0.74 -5.79 -0.07
C LEU A 47 -0.20 -5.99 -1.48
N THR A 48 0.31 -7.19 -1.79
CA THR A 48 0.77 -7.54 -3.15
C THR A 48 -0.37 -7.47 -4.16
N ALA A 49 -1.57 -7.98 -3.82
CA ALA A 49 -2.73 -7.89 -4.69
C ALA A 49 -3.15 -6.43 -4.94
N LEU A 50 -3.11 -5.57 -3.92
CA LEU A 50 -3.39 -4.14 -4.03
C LEU A 50 -2.44 -3.45 -5.01
N LEU A 51 -1.12 -3.68 -4.88
CA LEU A 51 -0.08 -3.13 -5.74
C LEU A 51 -0.11 -3.69 -7.16
N SER A 52 -0.70 -4.88 -7.34
CA SER A 52 -0.89 -5.50 -8.66
C SER A 52 -2.15 -5.01 -9.37
N GLY A 53 -3.07 -4.40 -8.62
CA GLY A 53 -4.38 -4.01 -9.11
C GLY A 53 -4.38 -2.65 -9.81
N PRO A 54 -5.43 -2.35 -10.60
CA PRO A 54 -5.57 -1.06 -11.28
C PRO A 54 -5.67 0.12 -10.32
N ARG A 55 -6.04 -0.14 -9.06
CA ARG A 55 -6.18 0.89 -8.03
C ARG A 55 -4.86 1.33 -7.42
N ALA A 56 -3.75 0.63 -7.70
CA ALA A 56 -2.41 1.02 -7.27
C ALA A 56 -2.04 2.44 -7.75
N ALA A 57 -2.61 2.89 -8.88
CA ALA A 57 -2.44 4.25 -9.40
C ALA A 57 -3.03 5.35 -8.49
N ASN A 58 -3.88 5.01 -7.52
CA ASN A 58 -4.45 5.96 -6.56
C ASN A 58 -3.64 6.04 -5.26
N LEU A 59 -2.55 5.28 -5.13
CA LEU A 59 -1.63 5.36 -4.01
C LEU A 59 -0.66 6.53 -4.24
N SER A 60 -0.40 7.32 -3.20
CA SER A 60 0.62 8.36 -3.26
C SER A 60 2.05 7.79 -3.22
N ASP A 61 3.01 8.56 -3.73
CA ASP A 61 4.44 8.26 -3.56
C ASP A 61 4.82 8.07 -2.09
N GLU A 62 4.29 8.87 -1.17
CA GLU A 62 4.49 8.72 0.28
C GLU A 62 4.00 7.35 0.80
N THR A 63 2.86 6.88 0.28
CA THR A 63 2.33 5.56 0.62
C THR A 63 3.23 4.45 0.09
N LEU A 64 3.73 4.60 -1.14
CA LEU A 64 4.67 3.67 -1.75
C LEU A 64 6.00 3.63 -0.99
N GLU A 65 6.53 4.78 -0.57
CA GLU A 65 7.72 4.87 0.29
C GLU A 65 7.51 4.17 1.63
N THR A 66 6.35 4.38 2.25
CA THR A 66 5.98 3.70 3.50
C THR A 66 6.02 2.18 3.35
N ILE A 67 5.53 1.65 2.22
CA ILE A 67 5.60 0.22 1.91
C ILE A 67 7.06 -0.21 1.80
N SER A 68 7.89 0.49 1.02
CA SER A 68 9.31 0.11 0.85
C SER A 68 10.08 0.09 2.18
N VAL A 69 9.81 1.04 3.08
CA VAL A 69 10.47 1.10 4.39
C VAL A 69 10.00 -0.03 5.30
N ARG A 70 8.70 -0.34 5.30
CA ARG A 70 8.08 -1.28 6.25
C ARG A 70 7.99 -2.73 5.76
N ALA A 71 8.02 -2.97 4.45
CA ALA A 71 8.04 -4.31 3.86
C ALA A 71 9.33 -5.09 4.19
N GLY A 72 10.37 -4.40 4.66
CA GLY A 72 11.64 -5.03 5.01
C GLY A 72 12.34 -5.63 3.78
N ALA A 73 13.09 -6.72 3.97
CA ALA A 73 13.85 -7.39 2.91
C ALA A 73 12.99 -8.18 1.90
N ASP A 74 11.67 -7.91 1.82
CA ASP A 74 10.83 -8.47 0.77
C ASP A 74 11.17 -7.79 -0.57
N GLY A 75 12.10 -8.41 -1.29
CA GLY A 75 12.57 -7.94 -2.59
C GLY A 75 11.44 -7.86 -3.62
N ALA A 76 10.45 -8.76 -3.55
CA ALA A 76 9.34 -8.78 -4.50
C ALA A 76 8.40 -7.58 -4.30
N LEU A 77 8.12 -7.21 -3.05
CA LEU A 77 7.37 -5.98 -2.74
C LEU A 77 8.15 -4.73 -3.14
N THR A 78 9.44 -4.69 -2.84
CA THR A 78 10.32 -3.56 -3.15
C THR A 78 10.42 -3.32 -4.66
N ASP A 79 10.61 -4.38 -5.44
CA ASP A 79 10.65 -4.31 -6.91
C ASP A 79 9.32 -3.80 -7.47
N ARG A 80 8.20 -4.22 -6.89
CA ARG A 80 6.87 -3.83 -7.34
C ARG A 80 6.54 -2.38 -7.05
N VAL A 81 6.90 -1.90 -5.85
CA VAL A 81 6.83 -0.47 -5.53
C VAL A 81 7.71 0.34 -6.48
N THR A 82 8.93 -0.12 -6.74
CA THR A 82 9.85 0.56 -7.68
C THR A 82 9.26 0.63 -9.08
N ALA A 83 8.63 -0.45 -9.57
CA ALA A 83 7.95 -0.48 -10.86
C ALA A 83 6.78 0.52 -10.92
N LEU A 84 5.96 0.58 -9.87
CA LEU A 84 4.84 1.54 -9.79
C LEU A 84 5.33 2.99 -9.80
N ARG A 85 6.39 3.32 -9.06
CA ARG A 85 6.97 4.68 -9.06
C ARG A 85 7.51 5.07 -10.43
N ARG A 86 8.17 4.15 -11.14
CA ARG A 86 8.63 4.38 -12.52
C ARG A 86 7.47 4.58 -13.49
N ALA A 87 6.38 3.85 -13.33
CA ALA A 87 5.19 4.00 -14.17
C ALA A 87 4.43 5.31 -13.87
N ALA A 88 4.45 5.77 -12.62
CA ALA A 88 3.83 7.02 -12.18
C ALA A 88 4.66 8.26 -12.54
N THR A 89 5.97 8.10 -12.77
CA THR A 89 6.82 9.18 -13.29
C THR A 89 6.61 9.23 -14.81
N PRO A 90 5.85 10.20 -15.37
CA PRO A 90 5.81 10.36 -16.81
C PRO A 90 7.24 10.64 -17.26
N LYS A 91 7.69 9.98 -18.34
CA LYS A 91 8.95 10.33 -19.01
C LYS A 91 8.97 11.84 -19.20
N LEU A 92 9.82 12.52 -18.44
CA LEU A 92 10.16 13.92 -18.62
C LEU A 92 11.22 14.08 -19.72
N ASP A 93 11.52 12.99 -20.43
CA ASP A 93 12.33 12.95 -21.64
C ASP A 93 11.40 12.69 -22.83
N GLU A 94 10.88 13.76 -23.44
CA GLU A 94 10.50 13.88 -24.88
C GLU A 94 9.71 15.17 -25.19
N GLN A 95 9.90 16.27 -24.45
CA GLN A 95 9.46 17.60 -24.89
C GLN A 95 10.54 18.66 -24.65
N GLY A 96 11.32 18.96 -25.70
CA GLY A 96 12.02 20.24 -25.86
C GLY A 96 13.53 20.17 -25.94
#